data_AF-A0A963YRC5-F1
#
_entry.id   AF-A0A963YRC5-F1
#
_cell.length_a   1.000
_cell.length_b   1.000
_cell.length_c   1.000
_cell.angle_alpha   90.00
_cell.angle_beta   90.00
_cell.angle_gamma   90.00
#
_symmetry.space_group_name_H-M   'P 1'
#
loop_
_entity.id
_entity.type
_entity.pdbx_description
1 polymer ?
#
loop_
_entity_poly.entity_id
_entity_poly.type
_entity_poly.pdbx_seq_one_letter_code
_entity_poly.pdbx_strand_id
1 'polypeptide(L)'
;MGESTVIGGTVSYNFIPGTISQVFDFASNDILVGGAGSATYLLAGNTTLLLNGGSGSSTVLAEGNDSIIGGSGKVVVDGGAGSLFFTGGTGNAVVQAGAGSATLFGGSGHGTTTFSAGSGNATLVGGAGATLLVGGSGTTAAYAGTGPTTVVGGSGKISFDGSASSQSEQFFTGSGTAAATIGAGSATIFGGSGASTISAGSGKEIFDFIAGHAGGTEVVQGFSSCHDKIEFTGYGSTIPVASETLTKGGDVITLTDGTKITLTGLDHKLF
;
A
#
# COMPACT_ATOMS: atom_id res chain seq x y z
N MET A 1 -31.93 -22.20 8.95
CA MET A 1 -31.68 -20.95 9.68
C MET A 1 -30.76 -21.33 10.83
N GLY A 2 -29.53 -20.79 10.87
CA GLY A 2 -28.59 -21.07 11.96
C GLY A 2 -29.04 -20.35 13.23
N GLU A 3 -28.98 -21.03 14.36
CA GLU A 3 -29.41 -20.51 15.66
C GLU A 3 -28.50 -19.37 16.14
N SER A 4 -29.12 -18.30 16.63
CA SER A 4 -28.47 -17.17 17.30
C SER A 4 -28.54 -17.36 18.81
N THR A 5 -27.40 -17.35 19.51
CA THR A 5 -27.38 -17.26 20.98
C THR A 5 -27.10 -15.80 21.36
N VAL A 6 -28.09 -15.12 21.91
CA VAL A 6 -27.91 -13.79 22.51
C VAL A 6 -27.44 -13.97 23.95
N ILE A 7 -26.19 -13.57 24.22
CA ILE A 7 -25.73 -13.29 25.60
C ILE A 7 -25.51 -11.78 25.63
N GLY A 8 -26.20 -11.07 26.54
CA GLY A 8 -26.39 -9.62 26.47
C GLY A 8 -25.15 -8.77 26.12
N GLY A 9 -25.38 -7.71 25.34
CA GLY A 9 -24.40 -6.64 25.06
C GLY A 9 -23.45 -6.86 23.88
N THR A 10 -23.49 -8.01 23.23
CA THR A 10 -22.71 -8.31 22.00
C THR A 10 -23.39 -9.48 21.31
N VAL A 11 -23.75 -9.36 20.03
CA VAL A 11 -24.37 -10.48 19.30
C VAL A 11 -23.25 -11.35 18.71
N SER A 12 -23.27 -12.65 19.00
CA SER A 12 -22.36 -13.63 18.41
C SER A 12 -23.10 -14.50 17.40
N TYR A 13 -22.72 -14.43 16.13
CA TYR A 13 -23.28 -15.29 15.09
C TYR A 13 -22.28 -16.37 14.68
N ASN A 14 -22.75 -17.63 14.62
CA ASN A 14 -21.96 -18.80 14.24
C ASN A 14 -22.64 -19.47 13.04
N PHE A 15 -22.08 -19.34 11.82
CA PHE A 15 -22.73 -19.83 10.61
C PHE A 15 -22.34 -21.27 10.26
N ILE A 16 -23.35 -22.06 9.86
CA ILE A 16 -23.19 -23.43 9.33
C ILE A 16 -22.72 -23.35 7.86
N PRO A 17 -21.84 -24.26 7.38
CA PRO A 17 -21.36 -24.25 6.00
C PRO A 17 -22.47 -24.23 4.93
N GLY A 18 -22.42 -23.26 4.00
CA GLY A 18 -23.42 -23.08 2.94
C GLY A 18 -23.46 -21.67 2.35
N THR A 19 -23.99 -21.54 1.13
CA THR A 19 -24.00 -20.29 0.34
C THR A 19 -24.85 -19.19 0.99
N ILE A 20 -24.18 -18.13 1.45
CA ILE A 20 -24.71 -16.81 1.80
C ILE A 20 -25.47 -16.74 3.15
N SER A 21 -24.94 -15.92 4.06
CA SER A 21 -25.70 -15.28 5.13
C SER A 21 -25.42 -13.79 5.08
N GLN A 22 -26.41 -12.99 4.65
CA GLN A 22 -26.38 -11.55 4.84
C GLN A 22 -26.72 -11.29 6.30
N VAL A 23 -25.84 -10.58 7.00
CA VAL A 23 -26.03 -10.18 8.41
C VAL A 23 -26.22 -8.69 8.40
N PHE A 24 -27.36 -8.22 8.93
CA PHE A 24 -27.67 -6.82 9.14
C PHE A 24 -27.87 -6.63 10.64
N ASP A 25 -26.90 -6.03 11.33
CA ASP A 25 -27.09 -5.48 12.67
C ASP A 25 -26.63 -4.03 12.66
N PHE A 26 -27.40 -3.16 13.32
CA PHE A 26 -27.30 -1.70 13.26
C PHE A 26 -27.17 -1.06 14.65
N ALA A 27 -27.21 -1.83 15.75
CA ALA A 27 -27.44 -1.25 17.08
C ALA A 27 -26.42 -1.63 18.18
N SER A 28 -25.46 -2.51 17.92
CA SER A 28 -24.45 -2.91 18.92
C SER A 28 -23.08 -3.23 18.33
N ASN A 29 -22.09 -3.44 19.21
CA ASN A 29 -20.84 -4.07 18.83
C ASN A 29 -21.08 -5.56 18.58
N ASP A 30 -20.49 -6.09 17.51
CA ASP A 30 -20.83 -7.41 16.98
C ASP A 30 -19.59 -8.31 16.90
N ILE A 31 -19.76 -9.60 17.22
CA ILE A 31 -18.75 -10.64 17.00
C ILE A 31 -19.29 -11.61 15.95
N LEU A 32 -18.53 -11.76 14.87
CA LEU A 32 -18.91 -12.55 13.72
C LEU A 32 -17.91 -13.66 13.46
N VAL A 33 -18.36 -14.91 13.51
CA VAL A 33 -17.52 -16.07 13.18
C VAL A 33 -18.06 -16.73 11.92
N GLY A 34 -17.32 -16.57 10.84
CA GLY A 34 -17.54 -17.20 9.55
C GLY A 34 -17.29 -18.70 9.59
N GLY A 35 -18.10 -19.43 8.81
CA GLY A 35 -17.99 -20.86 8.60
C GLY A 35 -17.27 -21.22 7.30
N ALA A 36 -17.60 -22.36 6.71
CA ALA A 36 -17.16 -22.71 5.36
C ALA A 36 -18.14 -22.23 4.27
N GLY A 37 -17.60 -21.80 3.13
CA GLY A 37 -18.38 -21.27 2.02
C GLY A 37 -18.25 -19.76 1.86
N SER A 38 -18.74 -19.23 0.73
CA SER A 38 -18.65 -17.78 0.48
C SER A 38 -19.75 -17.01 1.23
N ALA A 39 -19.38 -15.88 1.81
CA ALA A 39 -20.24 -15.04 2.64
C ALA A 39 -20.19 -13.56 2.23
N THR A 40 -21.26 -12.84 2.55
CA THR A 40 -21.32 -11.38 2.39
C THR A 40 -21.85 -10.80 3.68
N TYR A 41 -21.03 -10.00 4.33
CA TYR A 41 -21.30 -9.34 5.59
C TYR A 41 -21.53 -7.85 5.32
N LEU A 42 -22.71 -7.34 5.66
CA LEU A 42 -23.07 -5.93 5.49
C LEU A 42 -23.40 -5.36 6.86
N LEU A 43 -22.38 -4.83 7.53
CA LEU A 43 -22.54 -4.23 8.84
C LEU A 43 -22.64 -2.73 8.65
N ALA A 44 -23.83 -2.20 8.87
CA ALA A 44 -24.11 -0.79 8.72
C ALA A 44 -24.38 -0.23 10.11
N GLY A 45 -23.48 0.61 10.60
CA GLY A 45 -23.55 1.17 11.94
C GLY A 45 -22.20 1.73 12.33
N ASN A 46 -22.15 2.70 13.22
CA ASN A 46 -20.91 3.30 13.74
C ASN A 46 -20.35 2.52 14.94
N THR A 47 -20.44 1.19 14.91
CA THR A 47 -20.13 0.30 16.03
C THR A 47 -18.78 -0.40 15.84
N THR A 48 -18.43 -1.35 16.71
CA THR A 48 -17.22 -2.17 16.57
C THR A 48 -17.57 -3.59 16.14
N LEU A 49 -16.94 -4.05 15.07
CA LEU A 49 -17.00 -5.43 14.57
C LEU A 49 -15.73 -6.21 14.93
N LEU A 50 -15.91 -7.47 15.35
CA LEU A 50 -14.86 -8.49 15.33
C LEU A 50 -15.25 -9.63 14.40
N LEU A 51 -14.63 -9.74 13.21
CA LEU A 51 -14.96 -10.77 12.22
C LEU A 51 -13.82 -11.77 12.02
N ASN A 52 -14.13 -13.07 11.99
CA ASN A 52 -13.29 -14.10 11.39
C ASN A 52 -13.97 -14.66 10.13
N GLY A 53 -13.41 -14.38 8.94
CA GLY A 53 -14.00 -14.73 7.65
C GLY A 53 -14.08 -16.22 7.32
N GLY A 54 -13.47 -17.10 8.13
CA GLY A 54 -13.57 -18.55 7.95
C GLY A 54 -12.91 -19.03 6.64
N SER A 55 -13.63 -19.85 5.86
CA SER A 55 -13.14 -20.32 4.56
C SER A 55 -14.12 -20.01 3.45
N GLY A 56 -13.62 -19.54 2.30
CA GLY A 56 -14.45 -19.13 1.17
C GLY A 56 -14.27 -17.66 0.84
N SER A 57 -15.01 -17.16 -0.15
CA SER A 57 -14.88 -15.72 -0.49
C SER A 57 -15.79 -14.88 0.40
N SER A 58 -15.23 -13.85 1.01
CA SER A 58 -15.93 -12.96 1.95
C SER A 58 -15.93 -11.53 1.43
N THR A 59 -17.08 -10.87 1.46
CA THR A 59 -17.19 -9.41 1.25
C THR A 59 -17.68 -8.77 2.55
N VAL A 60 -17.02 -7.71 3.00
CA VAL A 60 -17.32 -7.02 4.26
C VAL A 60 -17.46 -5.53 3.95
N LEU A 61 -18.58 -4.96 4.34
CA LEU A 61 -18.70 -3.52 4.53
C LEU A 61 -18.69 -3.27 6.03
N ALA A 62 -17.67 -2.56 6.48
CA ALA A 62 -17.39 -2.24 7.86
C ALA A 62 -17.41 -0.71 8.00
N GLU A 63 -18.14 -0.23 8.99
CA GLU A 63 -18.22 1.18 9.35
C GLU A 63 -17.99 1.24 10.86
N GLY A 64 -17.20 2.20 11.33
CA GLY A 64 -16.81 2.32 12.72
C GLY A 64 -15.41 1.77 13.02
N ASN A 65 -15.24 1.24 14.23
CA ASN A 65 -13.93 0.82 14.72
C ASN A 65 -13.85 -0.70 14.72
N ASP A 66 -13.29 -1.28 13.67
CA ASP A 66 -13.46 -2.69 13.33
C ASP A 66 -12.15 -3.49 13.35
N SER A 67 -12.26 -4.77 13.68
CA SER A 67 -11.18 -5.75 13.65
C SER A 67 -11.59 -6.96 12.83
N ILE A 68 -10.89 -7.21 11.73
CA ILE A 68 -11.27 -8.23 10.74
C ILE A 68 -10.10 -9.17 10.49
N ILE A 69 -10.35 -10.46 10.64
CA ILE A 69 -9.47 -11.54 10.20
C ILE A 69 -10.07 -12.11 8.92
N GLY A 70 -9.36 -11.99 7.81
CA GLY A 70 -9.87 -12.39 6.49
C GLY A 70 -10.13 -13.89 6.34
N GLY A 71 -9.40 -14.73 7.06
CA GLY A 71 -9.49 -16.18 6.92
C GLY A 71 -8.91 -16.67 5.57
N SER A 72 -9.45 -17.76 5.05
CA SER A 72 -9.02 -18.35 3.77
C SER A 72 -9.97 -18.02 2.63
N GLY A 73 -9.45 -17.82 1.42
CA GLY A 73 -10.23 -17.47 0.23
C GLY A 73 -10.06 -16.01 -0.18
N LYS A 74 -10.92 -15.52 -1.07
CA LYS A 74 -10.88 -14.11 -1.51
C LYS A 74 -11.62 -13.23 -0.51
N VAL A 75 -10.97 -12.23 0.06
CA VAL A 75 -11.58 -11.29 0.99
C VAL A 75 -11.62 -9.90 0.38
N VAL A 76 -12.79 -9.26 0.43
CA VAL A 76 -13.00 -7.86 0.03
C VAL A 76 -13.53 -7.11 1.24
N VAL A 77 -12.88 -6.01 1.62
CA VAL A 77 -13.30 -5.16 2.74
C VAL A 77 -13.35 -3.70 2.28
N ASP A 78 -14.47 -3.05 2.56
CA ASP A 78 -14.59 -1.59 2.60
C ASP A 78 -14.74 -1.19 4.07
N GLY A 79 -13.77 -0.43 4.60
CA GLY A 79 -13.68 -0.02 5.99
C GLY A 79 -14.39 1.28 6.33
N GLY A 80 -14.97 1.97 5.33
CA GLY A 80 -15.85 3.11 5.59
C GLY A 80 -15.18 4.22 6.41
N ALA A 81 -15.90 4.79 7.36
CA ALA A 81 -15.36 5.73 8.34
C ALA A 81 -15.02 5.03 9.66
N GLY A 82 -13.87 5.37 10.26
CA GLY A 82 -13.45 4.90 11.57
C GLY A 82 -12.15 4.12 11.50
N SER A 83 -11.77 3.43 12.59
CA SER A 83 -10.48 2.75 12.63
C SER A 83 -10.59 1.30 12.18
N LEU A 84 -9.80 0.89 11.18
CA LEU A 84 -9.80 -0.50 10.70
C LEU A 84 -8.52 -1.24 11.08
N PHE A 85 -8.65 -2.34 11.80
CA PHE A 85 -7.61 -3.35 11.95
C PHE A 85 -7.95 -4.55 11.07
N PHE A 86 -7.06 -4.91 10.14
CA PHE A 86 -7.25 -6.07 9.27
C PHE A 86 -6.03 -6.98 9.30
N THR A 87 -6.27 -8.28 9.42
CA THR A 87 -5.27 -9.32 9.20
C THR A 87 -5.74 -10.26 8.11
N GLY A 88 -5.00 -10.31 7.01
CA GLY A 88 -5.23 -11.25 5.93
C GLY A 88 -4.94 -12.69 6.37
N GLY A 89 -5.50 -13.66 5.66
CA GLY A 89 -5.15 -15.07 5.83
C GLY A 89 -4.60 -15.67 4.55
N THR A 90 -5.17 -16.78 4.11
CA THR A 90 -4.74 -17.42 2.86
C THR A 90 -5.62 -16.97 1.69
N GLY A 91 -5.05 -16.78 0.51
CA GLY A 91 -5.79 -16.30 -0.66
C GLY A 91 -5.69 -14.79 -0.86
N ASN A 92 -6.56 -14.24 -1.70
CA ASN A 92 -6.46 -12.86 -2.19
C ASN A 92 -7.19 -11.90 -1.25
N ALA A 93 -6.62 -10.73 -0.99
CA ALA A 93 -7.25 -9.70 -0.17
C ALA A 93 -7.33 -8.38 -0.94
N VAL A 94 -8.48 -7.70 -0.88
CA VAL A 94 -8.68 -6.34 -1.36
C VAL A 94 -9.31 -5.55 -0.23
N VAL A 95 -8.57 -4.58 0.33
CA VAL A 95 -9.03 -3.81 1.50
C VAL A 95 -8.86 -2.32 1.24
N GLN A 96 -9.97 -1.59 1.30
CA GLN A 96 -10.02 -0.14 1.34
C GLN A 96 -10.25 0.27 2.78
N ALA A 97 -9.28 0.95 3.41
CA ALA A 97 -9.40 1.39 4.79
C ALA A 97 -10.43 2.51 4.98
N GLY A 98 -10.54 3.41 4.00
CA GLY A 98 -11.50 4.51 4.04
C GLY A 98 -10.99 5.74 4.80
N ALA A 99 -11.82 6.32 5.66
CA ALA A 99 -11.47 7.45 6.52
C ALA A 99 -11.17 6.97 7.94
N GLY A 100 -10.25 7.63 8.65
CA GLY A 100 -9.81 7.19 9.98
C GLY A 100 -8.52 6.37 9.96
N SER A 101 -8.09 5.89 11.12
CA SER A 101 -6.78 5.24 11.24
C SER A 101 -6.84 3.75 10.91
N ALA A 102 -5.97 3.26 10.03
CA ALA A 102 -5.99 1.85 9.65
C ALA A 102 -4.66 1.13 9.90
N THR A 103 -4.74 -0.17 10.18
CA THR A 103 -3.59 -1.08 10.23
C THR A 103 -3.97 -2.35 9.49
N LEU A 104 -3.36 -2.58 8.33
CA LEU A 104 -3.68 -3.69 7.43
C LEU A 104 -2.46 -4.59 7.26
N PHE A 105 -2.56 -5.84 7.70
CA PHE A 105 -1.53 -6.86 7.53
C PHE A 105 -1.91 -7.84 6.43
N GLY A 106 -1.00 -8.05 5.49
CA GLY A 106 -1.09 -9.13 4.52
C GLY A 106 -1.03 -10.49 5.20
N GLY A 107 -1.56 -11.50 4.54
CA GLY A 107 -1.53 -12.86 5.05
C GLY A 107 -0.30 -13.66 4.63
N SER A 108 -0.17 -14.85 5.20
CA SER A 108 0.87 -15.84 4.84
C SER A 108 0.59 -16.55 3.51
N GLY A 109 -0.59 -16.35 2.91
CA GLY A 109 -0.91 -16.89 1.60
C GLY A 109 -0.11 -16.23 0.48
N HIS A 110 0.09 -16.97 -0.60
CA HIS A 110 0.68 -16.46 -1.85
C HIS A 110 -0.37 -15.77 -2.75
N GLY A 111 -1.54 -15.44 -2.20
CA GLY A 111 -2.56 -14.70 -2.92
C GLY A 111 -2.18 -13.22 -3.08
N THR A 112 -2.83 -12.55 -4.03
CA THR A 112 -2.58 -11.12 -4.26
C THR A 112 -3.22 -10.29 -3.17
N THR A 113 -2.48 -9.33 -2.62
CA THR A 113 -2.98 -8.38 -1.63
C THR A 113 -3.05 -6.98 -2.24
N THR A 114 -4.17 -6.30 -2.09
CA THR A 114 -4.34 -4.88 -2.47
C THR A 114 -4.88 -4.13 -1.28
N PHE A 115 -4.07 -3.22 -0.74
CA PHE A 115 -4.43 -2.37 0.39
C PHE A 115 -4.40 -0.91 -0.01
N SER A 116 -5.44 -0.17 0.36
CA SER A 116 -5.54 1.27 0.14
C SER A 116 -5.86 1.97 1.45
N ALA A 117 -5.01 2.93 1.81
CA ALA A 117 -5.11 3.71 3.03
C ALA A 117 -6.33 4.66 3.05
N GLY A 118 -6.83 5.06 1.88
CA GLY A 118 -7.89 6.06 1.77
C GLY A 118 -7.45 7.45 2.24
N SER A 119 -8.30 8.10 3.03
CA SER A 119 -8.08 9.51 3.42
C SER A 119 -7.43 9.68 4.79
N GLY A 120 -7.44 8.66 5.63
CA GLY A 120 -6.85 8.69 6.97
C GLY A 120 -5.42 8.17 7.03
N ASN A 121 -4.88 8.07 8.25
CA ASN A 121 -3.53 7.57 8.47
C ASN A 121 -3.51 6.05 8.46
N ALA A 122 -2.54 5.43 7.80
CA ALA A 122 -2.52 3.98 7.67
C ALA A 122 -1.14 3.37 7.93
N THR A 123 -1.14 2.16 8.46
CA THR A 123 -0.01 1.23 8.38
C THR A 123 -0.41 0.08 7.47
N LEU A 124 0.31 -0.11 6.37
CA LEU A 124 0.07 -1.15 5.38
C LEU A 124 1.26 -2.10 5.33
N VAL A 125 1.06 -3.38 5.60
CA VAL A 125 2.13 -4.38 5.58
C VAL A 125 1.79 -5.44 4.54
N GLY A 126 2.66 -5.65 3.57
CA GLY A 126 2.51 -6.67 2.55
C GLY A 126 2.61 -8.10 3.08
N GLY A 127 2.20 -9.06 2.24
CA GLY A 127 2.24 -10.48 2.57
C GLY A 127 3.29 -11.26 1.77
N ALA A 128 3.16 -12.59 1.78
CA ALA A 128 4.06 -13.45 1.01
C ALA A 128 3.80 -13.40 -0.51
N GLY A 129 2.56 -13.10 -0.92
CA GLY A 129 2.17 -12.93 -2.32
C GLY A 129 2.44 -11.53 -2.87
N ALA A 130 2.15 -11.36 -4.17
CA ALA A 130 2.26 -10.06 -4.83
C ALA A 130 1.34 -9.03 -4.17
N THR A 131 1.87 -7.86 -3.87
CA THR A 131 1.19 -6.84 -3.06
C THR A 131 1.13 -5.50 -3.79
N LEU A 132 -0.04 -4.85 -3.74
CA LEU A 132 -0.24 -3.44 -4.10
C LEU A 132 -0.60 -2.65 -2.84
N LEU A 133 0.20 -1.64 -2.50
CA LEU A 133 -0.01 -0.72 -1.37
C LEU A 133 -0.27 0.69 -1.89
N VAL A 134 -1.39 1.30 -1.50
CA VAL A 134 -1.79 2.65 -1.95
C VAL A 134 -1.91 3.60 -0.76
N GLY A 135 -1.09 4.66 -0.75
CA GLY A 135 -0.91 5.58 0.38
C GLY A 135 -2.00 6.64 0.57
N GLY A 136 -2.79 6.93 -0.47
CA GLY A 136 -3.94 7.83 -0.36
C GLY A 136 -3.58 9.30 -0.08
N SER A 137 -4.42 10.02 0.66
CA SER A 137 -4.23 11.45 1.00
C SER A 137 -3.73 11.69 2.42
N GLY A 138 -3.75 10.68 3.30
CA GLY A 138 -3.28 10.77 4.68
C GLY A 138 -1.79 10.50 4.83
N THR A 139 -1.35 10.22 6.06
CA THR A 139 0.02 9.72 6.31
C THR A 139 0.03 8.20 6.36
N THR A 140 0.81 7.58 5.48
CA THR A 140 0.89 6.13 5.34
C THR A 140 2.30 5.61 5.60
N ALA A 141 2.43 4.63 6.49
CA ALA A 141 3.60 3.79 6.62
C ALA A 141 3.35 2.48 5.86
N ALA A 142 4.12 2.22 4.81
CA ALA A 142 4.02 1.03 3.97
C ALA A 142 5.25 0.15 4.15
N TYR A 143 5.04 -1.14 4.32
CA TYR A 143 6.10 -2.13 4.48
C TYR A 143 5.91 -3.23 3.45
N ALA A 144 6.96 -3.55 2.70
CA ALA A 144 6.94 -4.71 1.82
C ALA A 144 6.80 -5.99 2.64
N GLY A 145 6.16 -6.99 2.05
CA GLY A 145 6.26 -8.36 2.52
C GLY A 145 7.44 -9.06 1.85
N THR A 146 7.43 -10.40 1.82
CA THR A 146 8.45 -11.18 1.10
C THR A 146 8.16 -11.32 -0.39
N GLY A 147 6.95 -10.93 -0.84
CA GLY A 147 6.53 -10.98 -2.23
C GLY A 147 6.86 -9.70 -3.03
N PRO A 148 6.73 -9.73 -4.37
CA PRO A 148 6.91 -8.54 -5.20
C PRO A 148 5.88 -7.48 -4.83
N THR A 149 6.33 -6.24 -4.71
CA THR A 149 5.53 -5.16 -4.12
C THR A 149 5.45 -3.96 -5.06
N THR A 150 4.24 -3.50 -5.34
CA THR A 150 3.97 -2.21 -5.98
C THR A 150 3.43 -1.24 -4.94
N VAL A 151 3.98 -0.04 -4.89
CA VAL A 151 3.56 1.02 -3.98
C VAL A 151 3.20 2.27 -4.76
N VAL A 152 2.05 2.86 -4.43
CA VAL A 152 1.58 4.14 -4.98
C VAL A 152 1.43 5.14 -3.84
N GLY A 153 2.28 6.18 -3.81
CA GLY A 153 2.36 7.14 -2.71
C GLY A 153 1.10 7.98 -2.52
N GLY A 154 0.42 8.34 -3.61
CA GLY A 154 -0.78 9.18 -3.58
C GLY A 154 -0.45 10.68 -3.39
N SER A 155 -1.41 11.41 -2.82
CA SER A 155 -1.29 12.86 -2.59
C SER A 155 -0.84 13.23 -1.18
N GLY A 156 -0.86 12.25 -0.27
CA GLY A 156 -0.47 12.42 1.13
C GLY A 156 1.02 12.24 1.38
N LYS A 157 1.35 11.87 2.62
CA LYS A 157 2.72 11.48 2.99
C LYS A 157 2.84 9.97 3.00
N ILE A 158 3.85 9.42 2.34
CA ILE A 158 4.18 8.00 2.43
C ILE A 158 5.60 7.78 2.92
N SER A 159 5.78 6.80 3.82
CA SER A 159 7.05 6.18 4.13
C SER A 159 7.00 4.72 3.67
N PHE A 160 7.90 4.29 2.80
CA PHE A 160 7.98 2.92 2.33
C PHE A 160 9.26 2.23 2.81
N ASP A 161 9.13 1.06 3.39
CA ASP A 161 10.25 0.19 3.75
C ASP A 161 10.16 -1.11 2.94
N GLY A 162 11.02 -1.21 1.93
CA GLY A 162 11.19 -2.39 1.07
C GLY A 162 12.18 -3.43 1.62
N SER A 163 12.84 -3.18 2.76
CA SER A 163 13.99 -3.98 3.21
C SER A 163 13.70 -5.46 3.49
N ALA A 164 12.43 -5.82 3.69
CA ALA A 164 11.99 -7.20 3.89
C ALA A 164 11.91 -8.01 2.59
N SER A 165 11.94 -7.36 1.44
CA SER A 165 11.83 -7.97 0.11
C SER A 165 13.20 -8.05 -0.56
N SER A 166 13.46 -9.19 -1.19
CA SER A 166 14.52 -9.37 -2.19
C SER A 166 13.94 -9.50 -3.60
N GLN A 167 12.63 -9.30 -3.74
CA GLN A 167 11.90 -9.43 -5.00
C GLN A 167 11.82 -8.08 -5.72
N SER A 168 11.22 -8.07 -6.90
CA SER A 168 11.05 -6.82 -7.63
C SER A 168 10.07 -5.88 -6.96
N GLU A 169 10.45 -4.60 -6.90
CA GLU A 169 9.59 -3.52 -6.40
C GLU A 169 9.27 -2.49 -7.48
N GLN A 170 8.07 -1.93 -7.41
CA GLN A 170 7.72 -0.71 -8.13
C GLN A 170 7.26 0.33 -7.14
N PHE A 171 7.79 1.54 -7.23
CA PHE A 171 7.38 2.63 -6.36
C PHE A 171 7.05 3.89 -7.17
N PHE A 172 5.78 4.30 -7.11
CA PHE A 172 5.33 5.58 -7.62
C PHE A 172 5.28 6.57 -6.46
N THR A 173 6.14 7.59 -6.47
CA THR A 173 6.28 8.50 -5.32
C THR A 173 5.03 9.36 -5.09
N GLY A 174 4.31 9.67 -6.17
CA GLY A 174 3.03 10.39 -6.12
C GLY A 174 3.19 11.92 -6.16
N SER A 175 2.10 12.62 -5.89
CA SER A 175 2.07 14.10 -5.88
C SER A 175 2.33 14.71 -4.49
N GLY A 176 2.34 13.87 -3.45
CA GLY A 176 2.56 14.29 -2.07
C GLY A 176 4.03 14.29 -1.66
N THR A 177 4.31 13.76 -0.46
CA THR A 177 5.69 13.60 0.03
C THR A 177 6.01 12.13 0.22
N ALA A 178 7.17 11.68 -0.26
CA ALA A 178 7.57 10.29 -0.18
C ALA A 178 8.95 10.14 0.49
N ALA A 179 9.07 9.14 1.35
CA ALA A 179 10.36 8.63 1.82
C ALA A 179 10.38 7.13 1.57
N ALA A 180 11.45 6.60 0.98
CA ALA A 180 11.54 5.15 0.76
C ALA A 180 12.95 4.60 0.96
N THR A 181 13.00 3.43 1.58
CA THR A 181 14.16 2.53 1.50
C THR A 181 13.78 1.40 0.56
N ILE A 182 14.50 1.25 -0.55
CA ILE A 182 14.27 0.20 -1.53
C ILE A 182 14.92 -1.11 -1.06
N GLY A 183 14.31 -2.25 -1.39
CA GLY A 183 14.77 -3.57 -0.98
C GLY A 183 16.06 -4.02 -1.67
N ALA A 184 16.47 -5.25 -1.42
CA ALA A 184 17.70 -5.79 -2.03
C ALA A 184 17.50 -6.25 -3.49
N GLY A 185 16.24 -6.38 -3.93
CA GLY A 185 15.88 -6.76 -5.29
C GLY A 185 16.01 -5.60 -6.28
N SER A 186 15.80 -5.88 -7.58
CA SER A 186 15.71 -4.83 -8.58
C SER A 186 14.41 -4.04 -8.43
N ALA A 187 14.47 -2.72 -8.52
CA ALA A 187 13.30 -1.86 -8.40
C ALA A 187 13.18 -0.87 -9.56
N THR A 188 11.94 -0.47 -9.85
CA THR A 188 11.66 0.70 -10.67
C THR A 188 10.96 1.75 -9.83
N ILE A 189 11.55 2.93 -9.75
CA ILE A 189 11.07 4.07 -8.99
C ILE A 189 10.63 5.13 -9.99
N PHE A 190 9.36 5.48 -9.95
CA PHE A 190 8.77 6.51 -10.78
C PHE A 190 8.68 7.81 -10.00
N GLY A 191 9.48 8.79 -10.42
CA GLY A 191 9.43 10.15 -9.87
C GLY A 191 8.09 10.82 -10.14
N GLY A 192 7.67 11.66 -9.22
CA GLY A 192 6.36 12.29 -9.22
C GLY A 192 6.44 13.81 -9.27
N SER A 193 5.30 14.46 -9.10
CA SER A 193 5.21 15.92 -8.96
C SER A 193 5.47 16.39 -7.53
N GLY A 194 5.55 15.45 -6.59
CA GLY A 194 5.77 15.68 -5.16
C GLY A 194 7.24 15.91 -4.77
N ALA A 195 7.51 15.80 -3.48
CA ALA A 195 8.88 15.80 -2.96
C ALA A 195 9.24 14.44 -2.37
N SER A 196 10.31 13.80 -2.85
CA SER A 196 10.70 12.47 -2.37
C SER A 196 12.16 12.36 -1.98
N THR A 197 12.41 11.52 -0.97
CA THR A 197 13.75 11.05 -0.59
C THR A 197 13.78 9.53 -0.72
N ILE A 198 14.64 9.01 -1.59
CA ILE A 198 14.75 7.58 -1.87
C ILE A 198 16.16 7.11 -1.54
N SER A 199 16.27 6.11 -0.68
CA SER A 199 17.49 5.35 -0.47
C SER A 199 17.45 4.12 -1.37
N ALA A 200 18.32 4.10 -2.39
CA ALA A 200 18.48 2.97 -3.29
C ALA A 200 18.94 1.73 -2.51
N GLY A 201 18.50 0.57 -2.97
CA GLY A 201 18.91 -0.71 -2.44
C GLY A 201 20.24 -1.16 -3.02
N SER A 202 20.56 -2.44 -2.82
CA SER A 202 21.74 -3.07 -3.40
C SER A 202 21.49 -3.66 -4.79
N GLY A 203 20.27 -3.50 -5.32
CA GLY A 203 19.79 -4.19 -6.50
C GLY A 203 20.30 -3.58 -7.80
N LYS A 204 19.45 -3.63 -8.82
CA LYS A 204 19.57 -2.76 -9.99
C LYS A 204 18.33 -1.89 -10.02
N GLU A 205 18.52 -0.60 -9.82
CA GLU A 205 17.43 0.32 -9.62
C GLU A 205 17.29 1.21 -10.86
N ILE A 206 16.06 1.35 -11.33
CA ILE A 206 15.73 2.29 -12.40
C ILE A 206 14.94 3.44 -11.79
N PHE A 207 15.51 4.63 -11.84
CA PHE A 207 14.82 5.88 -11.50
C PHE A 207 14.27 6.49 -12.79
N ASP A 208 12.99 6.29 -13.04
CA ASP A 208 12.31 6.77 -14.25
C ASP A 208 11.52 8.04 -13.97
N PHE A 209 11.79 9.09 -14.74
CA PHE A 209 11.07 10.35 -14.71
C PHE A 209 10.28 10.50 -16.00
N ILE A 210 8.95 10.47 -15.87
CA ILE A 210 8.03 10.48 -17.01
C ILE A 210 7.54 11.92 -17.24
N ALA A 211 7.66 12.40 -18.48
CA ALA A 211 7.16 13.70 -18.88
C ALA A 211 5.66 13.85 -18.57
N GLY A 212 5.28 14.99 -17.96
CA GLY A 212 3.91 15.28 -17.54
C GLY A 212 3.43 14.58 -16.26
N HIS A 213 4.25 13.68 -15.68
CA HIS A 213 3.99 13.05 -14.38
C HIS A 213 5.01 13.49 -13.32
N ALA A 214 6.26 13.69 -13.75
CA ALA A 214 7.29 14.37 -12.99
C ALA A 214 6.96 15.88 -12.84
N GLY A 215 7.86 16.63 -12.20
CA GLY A 215 7.72 18.05 -11.89
C GLY A 215 8.11 18.38 -10.45
N GLY A 216 8.45 17.36 -9.67
CA GLY A 216 8.77 17.44 -8.26
C GLY A 216 10.23 17.70 -7.92
N THR A 217 10.55 17.49 -6.64
CA THR A 217 11.92 17.49 -6.13
C THR A 217 12.27 16.13 -5.56
N GLU A 218 13.30 15.51 -6.10
CA GLU A 218 13.61 14.11 -5.91
C GLU A 218 15.04 13.98 -5.41
N VAL A 219 15.24 13.36 -4.25
CA VAL A 219 16.55 13.13 -3.65
C VAL A 219 16.82 11.63 -3.67
N VAL A 220 17.89 11.22 -4.33
CA VAL A 220 18.33 9.83 -4.38
C VAL A 220 19.62 9.68 -3.58
N GLN A 221 19.63 8.69 -2.69
CA GLN A 221 20.76 8.31 -1.87
C GLN A 221 21.20 6.91 -2.27
N GLY A 222 22.51 6.65 -2.26
CA GLY A 222 23.05 5.33 -2.59
C GLY A 222 23.02 4.97 -4.08
N PHE A 223 22.77 5.94 -4.97
CA PHE A 223 22.81 5.71 -6.41
C PHE A 223 24.20 5.20 -6.84
N SER A 224 24.21 4.08 -7.56
CA SER A 224 25.41 3.42 -8.04
C SER A 224 25.43 3.35 -9.56
N SER A 225 26.33 4.08 -10.21
CA SER A 225 26.41 4.11 -11.69
C SER A 225 26.82 2.78 -12.33
N CYS A 226 27.28 1.79 -11.56
CA CYS A 226 27.56 0.44 -12.07
C CYS A 226 26.35 -0.51 -12.03
N HIS A 227 25.30 -0.18 -11.28
CA HIS A 227 24.11 -1.03 -11.11
C HIS A 227 22.80 -0.34 -11.49
N ASP A 228 22.71 0.96 -11.20
CA ASP A 228 21.50 1.77 -11.31
C ASP A 228 21.47 2.56 -12.61
N LYS A 229 20.26 2.99 -12.95
CA LYS A 229 20.00 3.77 -14.15
C LYS A 229 19.01 4.89 -13.86
N ILE A 230 19.23 6.02 -14.52
CA ILE A 230 18.24 7.09 -14.65
C ILE A 230 17.63 7.01 -16.04
N GLU A 231 16.30 7.01 -16.11
CA GLU A 231 15.54 7.02 -17.34
C GLU A 231 14.66 8.27 -17.42
N PHE A 232 14.54 8.81 -18.63
CA PHE A 232 13.70 9.96 -18.93
C PHE A 232 12.69 9.55 -20.00
N THR A 233 11.51 9.14 -19.57
CA THR A 233 10.48 8.59 -20.46
C THR A 233 9.54 9.69 -20.96
N GLY A 234 9.24 9.70 -22.27
CA GLY A 234 8.24 10.61 -22.84
C GLY A 234 8.70 12.05 -23.12
N TYR A 235 9.96 12.39 -22.85
CA TYR A 235 10.54 13.71 -23.17
C TYR A 235 10.83 13.94 -24.68
N GLY A 236 10.44 13.01 -25.55
CA GLY A 236 10.57 13.16 -27.01
C GLY A 236 12.02 13.28 -27.50
N SER A 237 12.24 14.06 -28.57
CA SER A 237 13.56 14.32 -29.15
C SER A 237 14.30 15.49 -28.50
N THR A 238 13.69 16.17 -27.52
CA THR A 238 14.34 17.24 -26.77
C THR A 238 15.31 16.67 -25.74
N ILE A 239 16.41 17.37 -25.48
CA ILE A 239 17.35 17.01 -24.40
C ILE A 239 16.58 17.16 -23.09
N PRO A 240 16.31 16.08 -22.34
CA PRO A 240 15.47 16.13 -21.15
C PRO A 240 16.12 16.92 -20.01
N VAL A 241 17.45 16.87 -19.93
CA VAL A 241 18.26 17.58 -18.93
C VAL A 241 18.50 19.02 -19.38
N ALA A 242 17.95 19.98 -18.63
CA ALA A 242 18.15 21.40 -18.87
C ALA A 242 19.47 21.91 -18.28
N SER A 243 19.87 21.39 -17.12
CA SER A 243 21.16 21.69 -16.51
C SER A 243 21.56 20.61 -15.52
N GLU A 244 22.86 20.45 -15.34
CA GLU A 244 23.44 19.60 -14.31
C GLU A 244 24.54 20.37 -13.57
N THR A 245 24.49 20.38 -12.24
CA THR A 245 25.41 21.13 -11.38
C THR A 245 25.89 20.27 -10.23
N LEU A 246 27.21 20.12 -10.13
CA LEU A 246 27.82 19.50 -8.97
C LEU A 246 27.82 20.47 -7.79
N THR A 247 27.27 20.03 -6.67
CA THR A 247 27.23 20.79 -5.42
C THR A 247 27.97 20.03 -4.32
N LYS A 248 28.18 20.67 -3.16
CA LYS A 248 28.69 19.96 -1.97
C LYS A 248 27.76 18.82 -1.51
N GLY A 249 26.48 18.86 -1.88
CA GLY A 249 25.48 17.86 -1.51
C GLY A 249 25.36 16.70 -2.50
N GLY A 250 26.09 16.73 -3.61
CA GLY A 250 26.00 15.76 -4.69
C GLY A 250 25.71 16.40 -6.04
N ASP A 251 25.32 15.58 -7.00
CA ASP A 251 25.01 15.97 -8.36
C ASP A 251 23.53 16.38 -8.50
N VAL A 252 23.27 17.57 -9.03
CA VAL A 252 21.93 18.13 -9.16
C VAL A 252 21.57 18.28 -10.63
N ILE A 253 20.62 17.47 -11.07
CA ILE A 253 20.08 17.45 -12.42
C ILE A 253 18.73 18.18 -12.40
N THR A 254 18.56 19.15 -13.30
CA THR A 254 17.28 19.84 -13.51
C THR A 254 16.76 19.52 -14.90
N LEU A 255 15.53 19.02 -14.99
CA LEU A 255 14.88 18.69 -16.25
C LEU A 255 14.20 19.92 -16.86
N THR A 256 13.87 19.82 -18.15
CA THR A 256 13.22 20.89 -18.92
C THR A 256 11.83 21.28 -18.41
N ASP A 257 11.15 20.39 -17.69
CA ASP A 257 9.86 20.67 -17.04
C ASP A 257 9.99 21.26 -15.63
N GLY A 258 11.23 21.46 -15.16
CA GLY A 258 11.54 21.99 -13.83
C GLY A 258 11.72 20.93 -12.74
N THR A 259 11.54 19.64 -13.04
CA THR A 259 11.86 18.55 -12.10
C THR A 259 13.31 18.68 -11.63
N LYS A 260 13.54 18.56 -10.32
CA LYS A 260 14.88 18.60 -9.73
C LYS A 260 15.23 17.26 -9.13
N ILE A 261 16.34 16.68 -9.57
CA ILE A 261 16.86 15.40 -9.10
C ILE A 261 18.21 15.66 -8.44
N THR A 262 18.37 15.25 -7.19
CA THR A 262 19.63 15.36 -6.44
C THR A 262 20.15 13.98 -6.13
N LEU A 263 21.28 13.60 -6.72
CA LEU A 263 21.99 12.36 -6.45
C LEU A 263 23.06 12.65 -5.39
N THR A 264 22.76 12.26 -4.15
CA THR A 264 23.66 12.53 -3.03
C THR A 264 24.86 11.60 -3.03
N GLY A 265 26.02 12.11 -2.61
CA GLY A 265 27.26 11.32 -2.49
C GLY A 265 28.04 11.11 -3.79
N LEU A 266 27.53 11.57 -4.94
CA LEU A 266 28.29 11.63 -6.18
C LEU A 266 29.18 12.88 -6.22
N ASP A 267 30.42 12.71 -6.68
CA ASP A 267 31.46 13.74 -6.78
C ASP A 267 31.75 14.18 -8.22
N HIS A 268 30.97 13.67 -9.17
CA HIS A 268 31.06 13.97 -10.60
C HIS A 268 29.67 14.07 -11.21
N LYS A 269 29.64 14.62 -12.42
CA LYS A 269 28.45 14.78 -13.27
C LYS A 269 28.16 13.51 -14.07
N LEU A 270 26.88 13.25 -14.36
CA LEU A 270 26.46 12.13 -15.20
C LEU A 270 26.16 12.52 -16.65
N PHE A 271 25.88 13.80 -16.97
CA PHE A 271 25.40 14.25 -18.29
C PHE A 271 26.21 15.39 -18.95
#